data_AF-A0A967FYW4-F1
#
_entry.id   AF-A0A967FYW4-F1
#
_cell.length_a   1.000
_cell.length_b   1.000
_cell.length_c   1.000
_cell.angle_alpha   90.00
_cell.angle_beta   90.00
_cell.angle_gamma   90.00
#
_symmetry.space_group_name_H-M   'P 1'
#
loop_
_entity.id
_entity.type
_entity.pdbx_description
1 polymer ?
#
loop_
_entity_poly.entity_id
_entity_poly.type
_entity_poly.pdbx_seq_one_letter_code
_entity_poly.pdbx_strand_id
1 'polypeptide(L)'
;MLLELLWLGRLPVGAAIPPDDTQVAVGATVLAISVGHYLEMKGMPLVLLSVLVAIPLGKFGQVFDKLARHVNDRIASSGFNALMAGNTGAMERRHLCGLLSFALSSLATAVVVISVGTFILLSFAPVLIGAVQQTGLSLQYSLILVGAAVLLGTINVNRSISLFCAAFIGTLLVLWLK
;
A
#
# COMPACT_ATOMS: atom_id res chain seq x y z
N MET A 1 8.56 4.97 -6.37
CA MET A 1 8.11 6.37 -6.52
C MET A 1 6.61 6.57 -6.71
N LEU A 2 5.93 5.97 -7.70
CA LEU A 2 4.49 6.27 -7.92
C LEU A 2 3.58 5.91 -6.75
N LEU A 3 3.77 4.73 -6.17
CA LEU A 3 3.01 4.25 -5.02
C LEU A 3 3.37 4.98 -3.72
N GLU A 4 4.66 5.22 -3.47
CA GLU A 4 5.13 5.84 -2.22
C GLU A 4 4.49 7.21 -1.98
N LEU A 5 4.34 8.03 -3.02
CA LEU A 5 3.74 9.36 -2.90
C LEU A 5 2.26 9.30 -2.50
N LEU A 6 1.53 8.29 -2.92
CA LEU A 6 0.11 8.13 -2.59
C LEU A 6 -0.11 7.75 -1.11
N TRP A 7 0.92 7.23 -0.44
CA TRP A 7 0.82 6.61 0.88
C TRP A 7 1.57 7.31 2.02
N LEU A 8 2.34 8.36 1.74
CA LEU A 8 3.10 9.11 2.76
C LEU A 8 2.26 9.71 3.93
N GLY A 9 0.93 9.83 3.78
CA GLY A 9 0.03 10.37 4.82
C GLY A 9 -0.74 9.33 5.65
N ARG A 10 -0.49 8.03 5.46
CA ARG A 10 -1.33 6.93 6.00
C ARG A 10 -0.68 6.20 7.19
N LEU A 11 -0.14 6.94 8.16
CA LEU A 11 0.45 6.32 9.35
C LEU A 11 -0.62 5.69 10.25
N PRO A 12 -0.37 4.49 10.81
CA PRO A 12 -1.27 3.90 11.81
C PRO A 12 -1.23 4.78 13.08
N VAL A 13 -2.29 5.53 13.32
CA VAL A 13 -2.46 6.36 14.52
C VAL A 13 -3.59 5.81 15.38
N GLY A 14 -3.23 5.36 16.59
CA GLY A 14 -4.17 4.75 17.53
C GLY A 14 -4.83 3.48 16.96
N ALA A 15 -6.17 3.44 16.98
CA ALA A 15 -6.96 2.32 16.49
C ALA A 15 -7.24 2.37 14.97
N ALA A 16 -6.82 3.43 14.27
CA ALA A 16 -7.03 3.54 12.83
C ALA A 16 -6.03 2.67 12.07
N ILE A 17 -6.56 1.66 11.36
CA ILE A 17 -5.77 0.76 10.51
C ILE A 17 -5.87 1.28 9.07
N PRO A 18 -4.79 1.78 8.46
CA PRO A 18 -4.80 2.25 7.07
C PRO A 18 -4.91 1.08 6.06
N PRO A 19 -5.32 1.35 4.81
CA PRO A 19 -5.22 0.37 3.72
C PRO A 19 -3.79 -0.14 3.60
N ASP A 20 -3.63 -1.45 3.36
CA ASP A 20 -2.31 -2.09 3.33
C ASP A 20 -1.56 -1.69 2.06
N ASP A 21 -0.69 -0.70 2.20
CA ASP A 21 0.09 -0.08 1.14
C ASP A 21 1.18 -0.99 0.61
N THR A 22 1.76 -1.77 1.50
CA THR A 22 2.77 -2.79 1.21
C THR A 22 2.17 -3.85 0.28
N GLN A 23 0.96 -4.32 0.58
CA GLN A 23 0.28 -5.30 -0.26
C GLN A 23 -0.15 -4.74 -1.61
N VAL A 24 -0.55 -3.46 -1.68
CA VAL A 24 -0.81 -2.81 -2.97
C VAL A 24 0.47 -2.72 -3.79
N ALA A 25 1.59 -2.29 -3.19
CA ALA A 25 2.84 -2.12 -3.91
C ALA A 25 3.39 -3.45 -4.42
N VAL A 26 3.52 -4.44 -3.54
CA VAL A 26 3.98 -5.79 -3.90
C VAL A 26 3.03 -6.44 -4.90
N GLY A 27 1.71 -6.36 -4.64
CA GLY A 27 0.68 -6.91 -5.52
C GLY A 27 0.73 -6.30 -6.92
N ALA A 28 0.77 -4.98 -7.05
CA ALA A 28 0.86 -4.31 -8.35
C ALA A 28 2.12 -4.71 -9.13
N THR A 29 3.27 -4.86 -8.47
CA THR A 29 4.50 -5.32 -9.10
C THR A 29 4.38 -6.76 -9.59
N VAL A 30 3.88 -7.67 -8.75
CA VAL A 30 3.68 -9.07 -9.13
C VAL A 30 2.70 -9.17 -10.30
N LEU A 31 1.61 -8.43 -10.28
CA LEU A 31 0.61 -8.40 -11.35
C LEU A 31 1.21 -7.87 -12.66
N ALA A 32 1.93 -6.76 -12.64
CA ALA A 32 2.53 -6.18 -13.84
C ALA A 32 3.54 -7.14 -14.50
N ILE A 33 4.33 -7.87 -13.71
CA ILE A 33 5.31 -8.83 -14.22
C ILE A 33 4.62 -10.10 -14.73
N SER A 34 3.77 -10.72 -13.90
CA SER A 34 3.15 -12.01 -14.22
C SER A 34 2.17 -11.88 -15.39
N VAL A 35 1.21 -10.94 -15.32
CA VAL A 35 0.22 -10.76 -16.38
C VAL A 35 0.86 -10.21 -17.66
N GLY A 36 1.89 -9.37 -17.53
CA GLY A 36 2.64 -8.88 -18.69
C GLY A 36 3.35 -10.01 -19.44
N HIS A 37 3.79 -11.05 -18.74
CA HIS A 37 4.30 -12.25 -19.37
C HIS A 37 3.20 -13.03 -20.10
N TYR A 38 2.05 -13.26 -19.45
CA TYR A 38 0.94 -14.03 -20.04
C TYR A 38 0.28 -13.37 -21.25
N LEU A 39 0.13 -12.04 -21.23
CA LEU A 39 -0.52 -11.28 -22.30
C LEU A 39 0.48 -10.66 -23.29
N GLU A 40 1.77 -10.94 -23.14
CA GLU A 40 2.88 -10.33 -23.90
C GLU A 40 2.86 -8.78 -23.92
N MET A 41 2.19 -8.18 -22.94
CA MET A 41 2.09 -6.73 -22.78
C MET A 41 3.20 -6.20 -21.87
N LYS A 42 3.80 -5.06 -22.25
CA LYS A 42 4.90 -4.45 -21.50
C LYS A 42 4.73 -2.94 -21.41
N GLY A 43 5.47 -2.36 -20.47
CA GLY A 43 5.63 -0.92 -20.32
C GLY A 43 4.68 -0.27 -19.32
N MET A 44 4.78 1.05 -19.27
CA MET A 44 4.12 1.89 -18.26
C MET A 44 2.59 1.73 -18.19
N PRO A 45 1.83 1.56 -19.30
CA PRO A 45 0.38 1.39 -19.23
C PRO A 45 -0.05 0.16 -18.43
N LEU A 46 0.69 -0.96 -18.54
CA LEU A 46 0.40 -2.17 -17.78
C LEU A 46 0.73 -1.98 -16.29
N VAL A 47 1.83 -1.27 -15.98
CA VAL A 47 2.19 -0.91 -14.61
C VAL A 47 1.08 -0.06 -13.98
N LEU A 48 0.64 0.99 -14.68
CA LEU A 48 -0.44 1.87 -14.23
C LEU A 48 -1.76 1.11 -14.01
N LEU A 49 -2.14 0.24 -14.95
CA LEU A 49 -3.34 -0.57 -14.82
C LEU A 49 -3.24 -1.55 -13.64
N SER A 50 -2.07 -2.16 -13.42
CA SER A 50 -1.83 -3.05 -12.28
C SER A 50 -1.92 -2.31 -10.95
N VAL A 51 -1.40 -1.08 -10.88
CA VAL A 51 -1.54 -0.21 -9.70
C VAL A 51 -3.01 0.16 -9.47
N LEU A 52 -3.73 0.57 -10.51
CA LEU A 52 -5.15 0.92 -10.42
C LEU A 52 -6.02 -0.24 -9.91
N VAL A 53 -5.73 -1.46 -10.35
CA VAL A 53 -6.42 -2.67 -9.88
C VAL A 53 -6.03 -3.02 -8.45
N ALA A 54 -4.76 -2.88 -8.07
CA ALA A 54 -4.29 -3.23 -6.74
C ALA A 54 -4.78 -2.26 -5.65
N ILE A 55 -4.89 -0.96 -5.92
CA ILE A 55 -5.33 0.07 -4.96
C ILE A 55 -6.62 -0.31 -4.20
N PRO A 56 -7.76 -0.62 -4.87
CA PRO A 56 -8.98 -0.98 -4.17
C PRO A 56 -8.86 -2.30 -3.42
N LEU A 57 -8.06 -3.24 -3.92
CA LEU A 57 -7.84 -4.54 -3.27
C LEU A 57 -7.03 -4.41 -1.97
N GLY A 58 -6.22 -3.36 -1.82
CA GLY A 58 -5.52 -3.05 -0.55
C GLY A 58 -6.45 -2.86 0.66
N LYS A 59 -7.75 -2.60 0.44
CA LYS A 59 -8.73 -2.58 1.54
C LYS A 59 -8.92 -3.95 2.20
N PHE A 60 -8.72 -5.05 1.47
CA PHE A 60 -8.77 -6.38 2.09
C PHE A 60 -7.68 -6.57 3.14
N GLY A 61 -6.53 -5.91 2.97
CA GLY A 61 -5.47 -5.88 3.99
C GLY A 61 -5.93 -5.32 5.33
N GLN A 62 -6.77 -4.27 5.34
CA GLN A 62 -7.38 -3.78 6.58
C GLN A 62 -8.26 -4.83 7.26
N VAL A 63 -8.99 -5.62 6.48
CA VAL A 63 -9.90 -6.65 7.02
C VAL A 63 -9.08 -7.73 7.69
N PHE A 64 -8.04 -8.24 7.02
CA PHE A 64 -7.18 -9.27 7.58
C PHE A 64 -6.36 -8.73 8.77
N ASP A 65 -5.81 -7.50 8.70
CA ASP A 65 -5.09 -6.88 9.81
C ASP A 65 -5.97 -6.73 11.06
N LYS A 66 -7.25 -6.34 10.89
CA LYS A 66 -8.22 -6.32 11.99
C LYS A 66 -8.39 -7.70 12.60
N LEU A 67 -8.55 -8.75 11.79
CA LEU A 67 -8.71 -10.12 12.31
C LEU A 67 -7.44 -10.57 13.06
N ALA A 68 -6.26 -10.29 12.52
CA ALA A 68 -4.99 -10.61 13.15
C ALA A 68 -4.83 -9.92 14.51
N ARG A 69 -5.22 -8.64 14.63
CA ARG A 69 -5.22 -7.91 15.90
C ARG A 69 -6.15 -8.53 16.93
N HIS A 70 -7.38 -8.89 16.54
CA HIS A 70 -8.32 -9.55 17.47
C HIS A 70 -7.81 -10.90 17.97
N VAL A 71 -7.15 -11.68 17.10
CA VAL A 71 -6.49 -12.93 17.50
C VAL A 71 -5.33 -12.63 18.46
N ASN A 72 -4.53 -11.61 18.14
CA ASN A 72 -3.37 -11.23 18.92
C ASN A 72 -3.73 -10.66 20.30
N ASP A 73 -4.88 -10.02 20.47
CA ASP A 73 -5.36 -9.59 21.79
C ASP A 73 -5.50 -10.79 22.74
N ARG A 74 -6.06 -11.91 22.25
CA ARG A 74 -6.18 -13.15 23.04
C ARG A 74 -4.82 -13.78 23.33
N ILE A 75 -3.94 -13.80 22.34
CA ILE A 75 -2.57 -14.33 22.49
C ILE A 75 -1.80 -13.49 23.53
N ALA A 76 -1.95 -12.17 23.51
CA ALA A 76 -1.31 -11.24 24.43
C ALA A 76 -1.82 -11.45 25.87
N SER A 77 -3.14 -11.57 26.09
CA SER A 77 -3.67 -11.90 27.41
C SER A 77 -3.12 -13.23 27.94
N SER A 78 -3.04 -14.26 27.08
CA SER A 78 -2.44 -15.55 27.46
C SER A 78 -0.95 -15.43 27.76
N GLY A 79 -0.20 -14.61 27.02
CA GLY A 79 1.22 -14.35 27.24
C GLY A 79 1.47 -13.61 28.56
N PHE A 80 0.61 -12.65 28.90
CA PHE A 80 0.66 -11.94 30.17
C PHE A 80 0.43 -12.89 31.35
N ASN A 81 -0.57 -13.77 31.28
CA ASN A 81 -0.82 -14.77 32.32
C ASN A 81 0.36 -15.73 32.49
N ALA A 82 1.02 -16.14 31.40
CA ALA A 82 2.23 -16.96 31.45
C ALA A 82 3.40 -16.24 32.13
N LEU A 83 3.55 -14.93 31.86
CA LEU A 83 4.55 -14.09 32.51
C LEU A 83 4.29 -13.96 34.02
N MET A 84 3.04 -13.73 34.42
CA MET A 84 2.65 -13.64 35.84
C MET A 84 2.87 -14.95 36.59
N ALA A 85 2.80 -16.09 35.90
CA ALA A 85 3.13 -17.40 36.44
C ALA A 85 4.65 -17.70 36.47
N GLY A 86 5.51 -16.73 36.11
CA GLY A 86 6.96 -16.88 36.05
C GLY A 86 7.46 -17.71 34.85
N ASN A 87 6.59 -18.08 33.91
CA ASN A 87 6.94 -18.90 32.76
C ASN A 87 7.28 -18.03 31.54
N THR A 88 8.52 -17.55 31.49
CA THR A 88 9.05 -16.72 30.41
C THR A 88 9.07 -17.44 29.05
N GLY A 89 9.38 -18.74 29.03
CA GLY A 89 9.39 -19.51 27.79
C GLY A 89 8.01 -19.65 27.15
N ALA A 90 6.95 -19.79 27.95
CA ALA A 90 5.59 -19.77 27.44
C ALA A 90 5.18 -18.38 26.94
N MET A 91 5.62 -17.30 27.60
CA MET A 91 5.41 -15.93 27.14
C MET A 91 6.06 -15.68 25.77
N GLU A 92 7.32 -16.09 25.59
CA GLU A 92 8.06 -15.95 24.32
C GLU A 92 7.35 -16.68 23.18
N ARG A 93 6.92 -17.93 23.41
CA ARG A 93 6.16 -18.70 22.40
C ARG A 93 4.87 -17.99 21.99
N ARG A 94 4.15 -17.38 22.95
CA ARG A 94 2.94 -16.61 22.64
C ARG A 94 3.28 -15.36 21.83
N HIS A 95 4.37 -14.68 22.14
CA HIS A 95 4.82 -13.54 21.34
C HIS A 95 5.12 -13.95 19.88
N LEU A 96 5.86 -15.05 19.68
CA LEU A 96 6.15 -15.58 18.34
C LEU A 96 4.88 -16.06 17.60
N CYS A 97 3.92 -16.66 18.30
CA CYS A 97 2.62 -16.98 17.71
C CYS A 97 1.88 -15.72 17.22
N GLY A 98 2.00 -14.59 17.93
CA GLY A 98 1.43 -13.32 17.51
C GLY A 98 2.06 -12.79 16.21
N LEU A 99 3.38 -12.95 16.05
CA LEU A 99 4.08 -12.64 14.80
C LEU A 99 3.59 -13.51 13.65
N LEU A 100 3.43 -14.82 13.89
CA LEU A 100 2.94 -15.76 12.89
C LEU A 100 1.50 -15.45 12.45
N SER A 101 0.64 -15.00 13.37
CA SER A 101 -0.72 -14.52 13.07
C SER A 101 -0.70 -13.35 12.07
N PHE A 102 0.16 -12.34 12.28
CA PHE A 102 0.31 -11.23 11.33
C PHE A 102 0.89 -11.68 9.99
N ALA A 103 1.87 -12.59 9.99
CA ALA A 103 2.45 -13.12 8.76
C ALA A 103 1.41 -13.87 7.91
N LEU A 104 0.56 -14.69 8.53
CA LEU A 104 -0.54 -15.39 7.84
C LEU A 104 -1.59 -14.42 7.31
N SER A 105 -1.93 -13.38 8.07
CA SER A 105 -2.85 -12.32 7.64
C SER A 105 -2.32 -11.55 6.41
N SER A 106 -1.04 -11.20 6.44
CA SER A 106 -0.35 -10.55 5.32
C SER A 106 -0.31 -11.45 4.09
N LEU A 107 -0.01 -12.75 4.26
CA LEU A 107 -0.03 -13.74 3.19
C LEU A 107 -1.45 -13.91 2.59
N ALA A 108 -2.48 -14.00 3.43
CA ALA A 108 -3.86 -14.09 2.97
C ALA A 108 -4.26 -12.87 2.13
N THR A 109 -3.83 -11.67 2.55
CA THR A 109 -4.02 -10.43 1.79
C THR A 109 -3.32 -10.51 0.43
N ALA A 110 -2.05 -10.92 0.41
CA ALA A 110 -1.28 -11.07 -0.83
C ALA A 110 -1.97 -12.01 -1.81
N VAL A 111 -2.44 -13.17 -1.32
CA VAL A 111 -3.18 -14.15 -2.13
C VAL A 111 -4.43 -13.52 -2.73
N VAL A 112 -5.22 -12.77 -1.96
CA VAL A 112 -6.42 -12.09 -2.46
C VAL A 112 -6.06 -11.05 -3.52
N VAL A 113 -5.10 -10.17 -3.24
CA VAL A 113 -4.69 -9.09 -4.18
C VAL A 113 -4.19 -9.68 -5.49
N ILE A 114 -3.32 -10.70 -5.42
CA ILE A 114 -2.74 -11.33 -6.61
C ILE A 114 -3.81 -12.12 -7.38
N SER A 115 -4.56 -13.00 -6.72
CA SER A 115 -5.54 -13.85 -7.41
C SER A 115 -6.66 -13.04 -8.07
N VAL A 116 -7.27 -12.12 -7.33
CA VAL A 116 -8.34 -11.25 -7.83
C VAL A 116 -7.79 -10.28 -8.87
N GLY A 117 -6.61 -9.70 -8.63
CA GLY A 117 -5.96 -8.80 -9.57
C GLY A 117 -5.60 -9.48 -10.90
N THR A 118 -5.07 -10.71 -10.86
CA THR A 118 -4.77 -11.50 -12.06
C THR A 118 -6.04 -11.82 -12.82
N PHE A 119 -7.10 -12.24 -12.14
CA PHE A 119 -8.40 -12.51 -12.76
C PHE A 119 -8.96 -11.26 -13.48
N ILE A 120 -8.93 -10.10 -12.82
CA ILE A 120 -9.39 -8.83 -13.38
C ILE A 120 -8.53 -8.45 -14.59
N LEU A 121 -7.20 -8.49 -14.47
CA LEU A 121 -6.32 -8.06 -15.55
C LEU A 121 -6.40 -8.99 -16.76
N LEU A 122 -6.45 -10.32 -16.58
CA LEU A 122 -6.61 -11.23 -17.72
C LEU A 122 -7.94 -11.01 -18.45
N SER A 123 -9.00 -10.69 -17.70
CA SER A 123 -10.34 -10.49 -18.29
C SER A 123 -10.49 -9.14 -18.97
N PHE A 124 -9.88 -8.08 -18.42
CA PHE A 124 -10.19 -6.70 -18.82
C PHE A 124 -9.01 -5.91 -19.37
N ALA A 125 -7.76 -6.34 -19.16
CA ALA A 125 -6.60 -5.59 -19.66
C ALA A 125 -6.59 -5.43 -21.19
N PRO A 126 -6.95 -6.42 -22.03
CA PRO A 126 -6.99 -6.24 -23.48
C PRO A 126 -7.92 -5.10 -23.92
N VAL A 127 -8.98 -4.85 -23.16
CA VAL A 127 -9.96 -3.78 -23.44
C VAL A 127 -9.52 -2.43 -22.87
N LEU A 128 -8.99 -2.41 -21.64
CA LEU A 128 -8.62 -1.16 -20.97
C LEU A 128 -7.25 -0.61 -21.36
N ILE A 129 -6.34 -1.45 -21.88
CA ILE A 129 -4.95 -1.03 -22.11
C ILE A 129 -4.86 0.14 -23.11
N GLY A 130 -5.72 0.18 -24.12
CA GLY A 130 -5.76 1.28 -25.09
C GLY A 130 -6.16 2.61 -24.47
N ALA A 131 -7.13 2.60 -23.54
CA ALA A 131 -7.55 3.80 -22.81
C ALA A 131 -6.43 4.31 -21.88
N VAL A 132 -5.75 3.39 -21.18
CA VAL A 132 -4.61 3.74 -20.30
C VAL A 132 -3.41 4.22 -21.12
N GLN A 133 -3.17 3.68 -22.32
CA GLN A 133 -2.11 4.14 -23.21
C GLN A 133 -2.32 5.60 -23.64
N GLN A 134 -3.55 5.96 -24.04
CA GLN A 134 -3.87 7.33 -24.45
C GLN A 134 -3.78 8.34 -23.29
N THR A 135 -4.08 7.90 -22.07
CA THR A 135 -4.11 8.78 -20.88
C THR A 135 -2.89 8.64 -19.97
N GLY A 136 -1.94 7.75 -20.29
CA GLY A 136 -0.96 7.24 -19.33
C GLY A 136 -0.09 8.30 -18.66
N LEU A 137 0.36 9.31 -19.42
CA LEU A 137 1.12 10.43 -18.88
C LEU A 137 0.27 11.29 -17.93
N SER A 138 -0.96 11.62 -18.34
CA SER A 138 -1.88 12.39 -17.50
C SER A 138 -2.17 11.64 -16.20
N LEU A 139 -2.44 10.34 -16.29
CA LEU A 139 -2.71 9.49 -15.13
C LEU A 139 -1.51 9.42 -14.17
N GLN A 140 -0.30 9.27 -14.71
CA GLN A 140 0.94 9.26 -13.92
C GLN A 140 1.12 10.58 -13.14
N TYR A 141 0.92 11.72 -13.80
CA TYR A 141 1.04 13.02 -13.13
C TYR A 141 -0.10 13.27 -12.13
N SER A 142 -1.32 12.81 -12.43
CA SER A 142 -2.45 12.90 -11.49
C SER A 142 -2.16 12.13 -10.19
N LEU A 143 -1.57 10.94 -10.26
CA LEU A 143 -1.21 10.17 -9.05
C LEU A 143 -0.18 10.90 -8.18
N ILE A 144 0.83 11.53 -8.82
CA ILE A 144 1.83 12.35 -8.12
C ILE A 144 1.17 13.56 -7.46
N LEU A 145 0.28 14.25 -8.17
CA LEU A 145 -0.46 15.41 -7.65
C LEU A 145 -1.36 15.04 -6.47
N VAL A 146 -2.05 13.89 -6.55
CA VAL A 146 -2.87 13.38 -5.43
C VAL A 146 -2.00 13.12 -4.20
N GLY A 147 -0.84 12.46 -4.37
CA GLY A 147 0.10 12.25 -3.27
C GLY A 147 0.59 13.55 -2.63
N ALA A 148 0.98 14.53 -3.46
CA ALA A 148 1.39 15.86 -2.98
C ALA A 148 0.25 16.59 -2.25
N ALA A 149 -0.98 16.50 -2.75
CA ALA A 149 -2.15 17.11 -2.12
C ALA A 149 -2.48 16.49 -0.76
N VAL A 150 -2.42 15.16 -0.65
CA VAL A 150 -2.60 14.45 0.63
C VAL A 150 -1.55 14.89 1.65
N LEU A 151 -0.28 14.96 1.24
CA LEU A 151 0.79 15.45 2.11
C LEU A 151 0.51 16.86 2.61
N LEU A 152 0.21 17.80 1.72
CA LEU A 152 -0.10 19.18 2.09
C LEU A 152 -1.29 19.27 3.05
N GLY A 153 -2.32 18.44 2.86
CA GLY A 153 -3.48 18.38 3.76
C GLY A 153 -3.15 17.85 5.16
N THR A 154 -2.06 17.09 5.31
CA THR A 154 -1.62 16.56 6.62
C THR A 154 -0.65 17.47 7.37
N ILE A 155 -0.08 18.49 6.71
CA ILE A 155 0.86 19.42 7.34
C ILE A 155 0.10 20.43 8.19
N ASN A 156 0.17 20.24 9.52
CA ASN A 156 -0.43 21.16 10.49
C ASN A 156 0.54 22.31 10.86
N VAL A 157 0.92 23.11 9.87
CA VAL A 157 1.77 24.30 10.06
C VAL A 157 1.05 25.52 9.49
N ASN A 158 1.05 26.62 10.24
CA ASN A 158 0.49 27.87 9.75
C ASN A 158 1.24 28.31 8.48
N ARG A 159 0.51 28.63 7.41
CA ARG A 159 1.06 28.97 6.07
C ARG A 159 1.77 27.80 5.34
N SER A 160 1.34 26.55 5.57
CA SER A 160 1.85 25.36 4.86
C SER A 160 1.89 25.55 3.33
N ILE A 161 0.86 26.16 2.75
CA ILE A 161 0.78 26.47 1.30
C ILE A 161 1.91 27.42 0.87
N SER A 162 2.17 28.49 1.63
CA SER A 162 3.22 29.45 1.29
C SER A 162 4.61 28.81 1.36
N LEU A 163 4.87 27.96 2.37
CA LEU A 163 6.12 27.21 2.49
C LEU A 163 6.30 26.23 1.33
N PHE A 164 5.23 25.52 0.94
CA PHE A 164 5.25 24.64 -0.21
C PHE A 164 5.55 25.39 -1.51
N CYS A 165 4.85 26.50 -1.77
CA CYS A 165 5.10 27.31 -2.96
C CYS A 165 6.53 27.86 -2.99
N ALA A 166 7.05 28.33 -1.86
CA ALA A 166 8.43 28.81 -1.77
C ALA A 166 9.45 27.72 -2.08
N ALA A 167 9.29 26.52 -1.51
CA ALA A 167 10.17 25.38 -1.78
C ALA A 167 10.05 24.89 -3.24
N PHE A 168 8.83 24.86 -3.79
CA PHE A 168 8.57 24.47 -5.17
C PHE A 168 9.24 25.44 -6.16
N ILE A 169 9.02 26.75 -6.00
CA ILE A 169 9.65 27.78 -6.82
C ILE A 169 11.18 27.73 -6.67
N GLY A 170 11.69 27.58 -5.44
CA GLY A 170 13.12 27.44 -5.19
C GLY A 170 13.73 26.23 -5.91
N THR A 171 13.03 25.10 -5.91
CA THR A 171 13.47 23.89 -6.62
C THR A 171 13.47 24.11 -8.13
N LEU A 172 12.44 24.74 -8.69
CA LEU A 172 12.38 25.10 -10.11
C LEU A 172 13.52 26.05 -10.51
N LEU A 173 13.83 27.04 -9.67
CA LEU A 173 14.96 27.95 -9.91
C LEU A 173 16.30 27.21 -9.91
N VAL A 174 16.52 26.31 -8.95
CA VAL A 174 17.75 25.50 -8.91
C VAL A 174 17.87 24.58 -10.13
N LEU A 175 16.75 23.99 -10.58
CA LEU A 175 16.73 23.18 -11.80
C LEU A 175 16.96 24.02 -13.05
N TRP A 176 16.47 25.26 -13.09
CA TRP A 176 16.68 26.18 -14.22
C TRP A 176 18.14 26.67 -14.31
N LEU A 177 18.83 26.78 -13.19
CA LEU A 177 20.25 27.18 -13.13
C LEU A 177 21.23 26.05 -13.48
N LYS A 178 20.75 24.81 -13.60
CA LYS A 178 21.54 23.64 -14.01
C LYS A 178 21.39 23.40 -15.52
#